data_AF-A0A3D0PJQ5-F1
#
_entry.id   AF-A0A3D0PJQ5-F1
#
_cell.length_a   1.000
_cell.length_b   1.000
_cell.length_c   1.000
_cell.angle_alpha   90.00
_cell.angle_beta   90.00
_cell.angle_gamma   90.00
#
_symmetry.space_group_name_H-M   'P 1'
#
loop_
_entity.id
_entity.type
_entity.pdbx_description
1 polymer ?
#
loop_
_entity_poly.entity_id
_entity_poly.type
_entity_poly.pdbx_seq_one_letter_code
_entity_poly.pdbx_strand_id
1 'polypeptide(L)' 'SWDFFDYLLTKANVVGTPGSGFGPSGEGYFRLTAFGTYENTLEAMERIKKLS' A
#
# COMPACT_ATOMS: atom_id res chain seq x y z
N SER A 1 -9.30 7.50 0.67
CA SER A 1 -8.51 6.23 0.74
C SER A 1 -8.15 5.63 -0.62
N TRP A 2 -8.98 5.75 -1.66
CA TRP A 2 -8.71 5.19 -2.99
C TRP A 2 -7.61 5.93 -3.78
N ASP A 3 -7.50 7.24 -3.66
CA ASP A 3 -6.43 7.99 -4.35
C ASP A 3 -5.03 7.54 -3.92
N PHE A 4 -4.86 7.17 -2.65
CA PHE A 4 -3.59 6.64 -2.14
C PHE A 4 -3.29 5.23 -2.67
N PHE A 5 -4.33 4.41 -2.89
CA PHE A 5 -4.19 3.12 -3.56
C PHE A 5 -3.67 3.32 -4.99
N ASP A 6 -4.30 4.19 -5.78
CA ASP A 6 -3.89 4.47 -7.16
C ASP A 6 -2.49 5.08 -7.23
N TYR A 7 -2.14 5.96 -6.28
CA TYR A 7 -0.80 6.53 -6.18
C TYR A 7 0.27 5.45 -5.95
N LEU A 8 0.08 4.55 -4.98
CA LEU A 8 1.04 3.47 -4.70
C LEU A 8 1.15 2.48 -5.86
N LEU A 9 0.02 2.11 -6.48
CA LEU A 9 0.00 1.20 -7.62
C LEU A 9 0.75 1.81 -8.80
N THR A 10 0.45 3.05 -9.16
CA THR A 10 1.01 3.68 -10.37
C THR A 10 2.45 4.13 -10.22
N LYS A 11 2.86 4.56 -9.01
CA LYS A 11 4.20 5.13 -8.79
C LYS A 11 5.19 4.13 -8.22
N ALA A 12 4.75 3.21 -7.37
CA ALA A 12 5.61 2.22 -6.72
C ALA A 12 5.34 0.78 -7.20
N ASN A 13 4.30 0.52 -8.00
CA ASN A 13 3.89 -0.85 -8.33
C ASN A 13 3.71 -1.71 -7.06
N VAL A 14 3.15 -1.11 -6.00
CA VAL A 14 2.83 -1.78 -4.73
C VAL A 14 1.32 -1.78 -4.55
N VAL A 15 0.75 -2.97 -4.34
CA VAL A 15 -0.67 -3.16 -4.08
C VAL A 15 -0.90 -3.22 -2.57
N GLY A 16 -1.95 -2.55 -2.11
CA GLY A 16 -2.48 -2.71 -0.76
C GLY A 16 -3.99 -2.58 -0.76
N THR A 17 -4.60 -2.55 0.43
CA THR A 17 -6.06 -2.46 0.55
C THR A 17 -6.43 -1.11 1.17
N PRO A 18 -7.24 -0.28 0.49
CA PRO A 18 -7.74 0.97 1.07
C PRO A 18 -8.62 0.66 2.28
N GLY A 19 -8.40 1.39 3.39
CA GLY A 19 -9.08 1.15 4.65
C GLY A 19 -10.60 1.33 4.56
N SER A 20 -11.07 2.20 3.67
CA SER A 20 -12.49 2.40 3.35
C SER A 20 -13.21 1.11 2.92
N GLY A 21 -12.48 0.12 2.38
CA GLY A 21 -13.03 -1.21 2.07
C GLY A 21 -13.41 -2.06 3.29
N PHE A 22 -12.96 -1.67 4.48
CA PHE A 22 -13.28 -2.33 5.75
C PHE A 22 -14.41 -1.61 6.52
N GLY A 23 -15.03 -0.59 5.93
CA GLY A 23 -16.11 0.20 6.52
C GLY A 23 -15.71 1.65 6.84
N PRO A 24 -16.65 2.48 7.35
CA PRO A 24 -16.45 3.92 7.54
C PRO A 24 -15.27 4.26 8.47
N SER A 25 -15.04 3.43 9.49
CA SER A 25 -13.93 3.62 10.45
C SER A 25 -12.54 3.38 9.86
N GLY A 26 -12.46 2.79 8.66
CA GLY A 26 -11.20 2.58 7.95
C GLY A 26 -10.82 3.73 7.01
N GLU A 27 -11.64 4.77 6.88
CA GLU A 27 -11.30 5.92 6.04
C GLU A 27 -10.01 6.61 6.56
N GLY A 28 -9.10 6.92 5.66
CA GLY A 28 -7.79 7.51 5.99
C GLY A 28 -6.71 6.48 6.35
N TYR A 29 -7.07 5.19 6.47
CA TYR A 29 -6.11 4.12 6.70
C TYR A 29 -5.81 3.32 5.43
N PHE A 30 -4.67 2.64 5.43
CA PHE A 30 -4.24 1.76 4.35
C PHE A 30 -3.61 0.50 4.91
N ARG A 31 -3.98 -0.67 4.36
CA ARG A 31 -3.48 -1.96 4.82
C ARG A 31 -2.48 -2.55 3.83
N LEU A 32 -1.30 -2.88 4.32
CA LEU A 32 -0.32 -3.72 3.61
C LEU A 32 -0.34 -5.13 4.20
N THR A 33 -0.21 -6.14 3.34
CA THR A 33 -0.06 -7.53 3.78
C THR A 33 1.40 -7.83 4.07
N ALA A 34 1.65 -8.64 5.11
CA ALA A 34 2.97 -9.20 5.38
C ALA A 34 3.18 -10.57 4.68
N PHE A 35 2.18 -11.06 3.94
CA PHE A 35 2.30 -12.27 3.14
C PHE A 35 3.09 -11.97 1.87
N GLY A 36 4.27 -12.55 1.78
CA GLY A 36 5.22 -12.41 0.67
C GLY A 36 6.55 -13.01 1.07
N THR A 37 7.51 -13.00 0.15
CA THR A 37 8.89 -13.31 0.51
C THR A 37 9.53 -12.11 1.21
N TYR A 38 10.62 -12.36 1.94
CA TYR A 38 11.40 -11.30 2.56
C TYR A 38 11.92 -10.31 1.51
N GLU A 39 12.37 -10.82 0.37
CA GLU A 39 12.92 -10.05 -0.74
C GLU A 39 11.85 -9.13 -1.36
N ASN A 40 10.65 -9.64 -1.62
CA ASN A 40 9.55 -8.83 -2.15
C ASN A 40 9.10 -7.75 -1.15
N THR A 41 9.15 -8.07 0.15
CA THR A 41 8.81 -7.11 1.21
C THR A 41 9.82 -5.98 1.25
N LEU A 42 11.11 -6.30 1.24
CA LEU A 42 12.18 -5.30 1.17
C LEU A 42 12.06 -4.44 -0.09
N GLU A 43 11.83 -5.06 -1.25
CA GLU A 43 11.68 -4.32 -2.50
C GLU A 43 10.49 -3.37 -2.45
N ALA A 44 9.33 -3.81 -1.96
CA ALA A 44 8.15 -2.96 -1.82
C ALA A 44 8.43 -1.75 -0.90
N MET A 45 9.12 -1.96 0.22
CA MET A 45 9.50 -0.88 1.14
C MET A 45 10.47 0.11 0.50
N GLU A 46 11.46 -0.37 -0.24
CA GLU A 46 12.40 0.51 -0.97
C GLU A 46 11.70 1.32 -2.06
N ARG A 47 10.71 0.75 -2.75
CA ARG A 47 9.90 1.49 -3.74
C ARG A 47 9.06 2.58 -3.07
N ILE A 48 8.44 2.29 -1.92
CA ILE A 48 7.68 3.28 -1.14
C ILE A 48 8.59 4.40 -0.65
N LYS A 49 9.77 4.07 -0.14
CA LYS A 49 10.75 5.05 0.36
C LYS A 49 11.24 6.02 -0.71
N LYS A 50 11.25 5.61 -1.99
CA LYS A 50 11.60 6.49 -3.12
C LYS A 50 10.50 7.46 -3.52
N LEU A 51 9.29 7.34 -2.95
CA LEU A 51 8.19 8.26 -3.17
C LEU A 51 8.22 9.48 -2.23
N SER A 52 9.10 9.48 -1.23
CA SER A 52 9.30 10.57 -0.25
C SER A 52 10.54 11.38 -0.56
#